data_AF-A0A950DYR2-F1
#
_entry.id   AF-A0A950DYR2-F1
#
_cell.length_a   1.000
_cell.length_b   1.000
_cell.length_c   1.000
_cell.angle_alpha   90.00
_cell.angle_beta   90.00
_cell.angle_gamma   90.00
#
_symmetry.space_group_name_H-M   'P 1'
#
loop_
_entity.id
_entity.type
_entity.pdbx_description
1 polymer ?
#
loop_
_entity_poly.entity_id
_entity_poly.type
_entity_poly.pdbx_seq_one_letter_code
_entity_poly.pdbx_strand_id
1 'polypeptide(L)'
;MPLVTLDLPDVLANSLDTSRHNLERAALEAIALEAYREDKISAAQLRRLLGYHTRAQVHAFLKVHGVYLRYGLPDLEHDRQAGDAMPVPPVA
;
A
#
# COMPACT_ATOMS: atom_id res chain seq x y z
N MET A 1 -1.43 -20.42 -6.95
CA MET A 1 -1.14 -19.43 -5.90
C MET A 1 -0.13 -20.07 -4.96
N PRO A 2 1.04 -19.46 -4.71
CA PRO A 2 2.00 -20.05 -3.78
C PRO A 2 1.46 -19.97 -2.34
N LEU A 3 1.50 -21.09 -1.62
CA LEU A 3 1.20 -21.15 -0.19
C LEU A 3 2.53 -21.08 0.58
N VAL A 4 2.63 -20.14 1.51
CA VAL A 4 3.80 -20.00 2.39
C VAL A 4 3.33 -20.26 3.82
N THR A 5 3.94 -21.25 4.47
CA THR A 5 3.70 -21.56 5.89
C THR A 5 4.88 -21.04 6.70
N LEU A 6 4.61 -20.21 7.70
CA LEU A 6 5.62 -19.66 8.60
C LEU A 6 5.38 -20.20 9.99
N ASP A 7 6.43 -20.76 10.59
CA ASP A 7 6.43 -21.10 12.00
C ASP A 7 6.77 -19.84 12.80
N LEU A 8 5.81 -19.33 13.56
CA LEU A 8 5.95 -18.07 14.29
C LEU A 8 6.31 -18.37 15.74
N PRO A 9 7.45 -17.87 16.25
CA PRO A 9 7.79 -17.97 17.65
C PRO A 9 6.66 -17.42 18.54
N ASP A 10 6.39 -18.09 19.66
CA ASP A 10 5.32 -17.71 20.61
C ASP A 10 5.44 -16.26 21.07
N VAL A 11 6.65 -15.72 21.17
CA VAL A 11 6.91 -14.30 21.50
C VAL A 11 6.26 -13.37 20.48
N LEU A 12 6.35 -13.69 19.19
CA LEU A 12 5.72 -12.90 18.14
C LEU A 12 4.21 -13.13 18.11
N ALA A 13 3.76 -14.38 18.26
CA ALA A 13 2.33 -14.70 18.30
C ALA A 13 1.61 -13.95 19.44
N ASN A 14 2.20 -13.92 20.64
CA ASN A 14 1.68 -13.20 21.80
C ASN A 14 1.73 -11.68 21.63
N SER A 15 2.76 -11.15 20.97
CA SER A 15 2.89 -9.70 20.74
C SER A 15 1.91 -9.15 19.71
N LEU A 16 1.48 -10.01 18.78
CA LEU A 16 0.58 -9.61 17.71
C LEU A 16 -0.87 -9.54 18.21
N ASP A 17 -1.22 -10.25 19.30
CA ASP A 17 -2.54 -10.26 19.97
C ASP A 17 -3.72 -10.15 18.98
N THR A 18 -3.59 -10.86 17.85
CA THR A 18 -4.49 -10.73 16.72
C THR A 18 -5.07 -12.08 16.37
N SER A 19 -6.38 -12.08 16.10
CA SER A 19 -7.06 -13.24 15.53
C SER A 19 -6.33 -13.72 14.27
N ARG A 20 -6.41 -15.01 13.95
CA ARG A 20 -5.70 -15.64 12.81
C ARG A 20 -5.85 -14.86 11.49
N HIS A 21 -7.03 -14.28 11.25
CA HIS A 21 -7.31 -13.45 10.07
C HIS A 21 -6.52 -12.13 10.05
N ASN A 22 -6.32 -11.52 11.22
CA ASN A 22 -5.53 -10.30 11.35
C ASN A 22 -4.02 -10.57 11.18
N LEU A 23 -3.56 -11.78 11.53
CA LEU A 23 -2.18 -12.20 11.31
C LEU A 23 -1.83 -12.36 9.83
N GLU A 24 -2.68 -13.03 9.05
CA GLU A 24 -2.50 -13.18 7.60
C GLU A 24 -2.46 -11.80 6.92
N ARG A 25 -3.36 -10.91 7.34
CA ARG A 25 -3.41 -9.53 6.86
C ARG A 25 -2.15 -8.75 7.22
N ALA A 26 -1.70 -8.82 8.47
CA ALA A 26 -0.50 -8.12 8.94
C ALA A 26 0.77 -8.62 8.23
N ALA A 27 0.88 -9.93 8.00
CA ALA A 27 1.98 -10.51 7.24
C ALA A 27 2.00 -10.03 5.79
N LEU A 28 0.83 -10.01 5.12
CA LEU A 28 0.71 -9.48 3.77
C LEU A 28 1.09 -8.00 3.70
N GLU A 29 0.61 -7.19 4.65
CA GLU A 29 0.93 -5.76 4.73
C GLU A 29 2.43 -5.52 4.92
N ALA A 30 3.08 -6.28 5.80
CA ALA A 30 4.53 -6.18 6.01
C ALA A 30 5.34 -6.55 4.76
N ILE A 31 4.97 -7.64 4.07
CA ILE A 31 5.64 -8.07 2.83
C ILE A 31 5.44 -7.02 1.73
N ALA A 32 4.21 -6.53 1.57
CA ALA A 32 3.88 -5.53 0.58
C ALA A 32 4.62 -4.20 0.83
N LEU A 33 4.75 -3.80 2.10
CA LEU A 33 5.47 -2.62 2.53
C LEU A 33 6.95 -2.72 2.17
N GLU A 34 7.61 -3.83 2.48
CA GLU A 34 9.02 -4.03 2.12
C GLU A 34 9.23 -4.11 0.61
N ALA A 35 8.34 -4.76 -0.12
CA ALA A 35 8.40 -4.77 -1.59
C ALA A 35 8.28 -3.35 -2.19
N TYR A 36 7.46 -2.48 -1.60
CA TYR A 36 7.39 -1.07 -2.00
C TYR A 36 8.66 -0.31 -1.61
N ARG A 37 9.20 -0.57 -0.41
CA ARG A 37 10.43 0.07 0.09
C ARG A 37 11.65 -0.25 -0.78
N GLU A 38 11.71 -1.46 -1.32
CA GLU A 38 12.74 -1.95 -2.24
C GLU A 38 12.48 -1.61 -3.72
N ASP A 39 11.45 -0.82 -4.04
CA ASP A 39 11.10 -0.42 -5.42
C ASP A 39 10.68 -1.62 -6.32
N LYS A 40 10.34 -2.77 -5.73
CA LYS A 40 9.87 -3.96 -6.46
C LYS A 40 8.43 -3.80 -6.95
N ILE A 41 7.63 -2.98 -6.27
CA ILE A 41 6.25 -2.66 -6.64
C ILE A 41 5.98 -1.16 -6.55
N SER A 42 5.15 -0.66 -7.46
CA SER A 42 4.64 0.72 -7.46
C SER A 42 3.54 0.92 -6.41
N ALA A 43 3.24 2.18 -6.07
CA ALA A 43 2.12 2.53 -5.19
C ALA A 43 0.77 2.03 -5.76
N ALA A 44 0.61 1.98 -7.08
CA ALA A 44 -0.58 1.45 -7.73
C ALA A 44 -0.71 -0.08 -7.58
N GLN A 45 0.40 -0.81 -7.64
CA GLN A 45 0.43 -2.25 -7.37
C GLN A 45 0.19 -2.54 -5.89
N LEU A 46 0.82 -1.78 -5.00
CA LEU A 46 0.58 -1.85 -3.55
C LEU A 46 -0.91 -1.64 -3.22
N ARG A 47 -1.55 -0.64 -3.85
CA ARG A 47 -2.99 -0.38 -3.73
C ARG A 47 -3.83 -1.61 -4.04
N ARG A 48 -3.57 -2.24 -5.20
CA ARG A 48 -4.32 -3.40 -5.68
C ARG A 48 -4.06 -4.62 -4.80
N LEU A 49 -2.82 -4.82 -4.36
CA LEU A 49 -2.42 -5.93 -3.51
C LEU A 49 -3.11 -5.90 -2.14
N LEU A 50 -3.20 -4.71 -1.53
CA LEU A 50 -3.82 -4.53 -0.22
C LEU A 50 -5.33 -4.27 -0.27
N GLY A 51 -5.94 -4.32 -1.46
CA GLY A 51 -7.37 -4.12 -1.65
C GLY A 51 -7.85 -2.69 -1.38
N TYR A 52 -6.96 -1.70 -1.45
CA TYR A 52 -7.33 -0.29 -1.25
C TYR A 52 -8.03 0.28 -2.50
N HIS A 53 -9.03 1.11 -2.28
CA HIS A 53 -9.82 1.71 -3.36
C HIS A 53 -9.20 3.02 -3.85
N THR A 54 -8.55 3.78 -2.98
CA THR A 54 -8.03 5.11 -3.31
C THR A 54 -6.52 5.23 -3.09
N ARG A 55 -5.88 6.17 -3.79
CA ARG A 55 -4.47 6.54 -3.55
C ARG A 55 -4.28 7.11 -2.14
N ALA A 56 -5.27 7.82 -1.61
CA ALA A 56 -5.24 8.39 -0.27
C ALA A 56 -5.13 7.30 0.82
N GLN A 57 -5.83 6.17 0.66
CA GLN A 57 -5.72 5.03 1.59
C GLN A 57 -4.31 4.43 1.61
N VAL A 58 -3.69 4.28 0.45
CA VAL A 58 -2.30 3.81 0.35
C VAL A 58 -1.34 4.80 0.97
N HIS A 59 -1.54 6.10 0.73
CA HIS A 59 -0.71 7.14 1.32
C HIS A 59 -0.84 7.15 2.85
N ALA A 60 -2.04 6.99 3.38
CA ALA A 60 -2.28 6.89 4.82
C ALA A 60 -1.59 5.66 5.42
N PHE A 61 -1.71 4.49 4.76
CA PHE A 61 -1.00 3.26 5.15
C PHE A 61 0.52 3.50 5.20
N LEU A 62 1.11 3.96 4.10
CA LEU A 62 2.54 4.24 4.02
C LEU A 62 3.01 5.23 5.10
N LYS A 63 2.22 6.28 5.34
CA LYS A 63 2.50 7.29 6.37
C LYS A 63 2.49 6.70 7.78
N VAL A 64 1.54 5.85 8.13
CA VAL A 64 1.49 5.16 9.43
C VAL A 64 2.72 4.29 9.64
N HIS A 65 3.22 3.66 8.57
CA HIS A 65 4.41 2.83 8.61
C HIS A 65 5.74 3.60 8.43
N GLY A 66 5.70 4.95 8.41
CA GLY A 66 6.91 5.78 8.28
C GLY A 66 7.61 5.68 6.91
N VAL A 67 6.94 5.11 5.91
CA VAL A 67 7.45 5.02 4.55
C VAL A 67 6.91 6.20 3.76
N TYR A 68 7.78 7.12 3.37
CA TYR A 68 7.37 8.27 2.56
C TYR A 68 6.96 7.81 1.17
N LEU A 69 5.88 8.42 0.65
CA LEU A 69 5.47 8.21 -0.73
C LEU A 69 6.64 8.61 -1.62
N ARG A 70 7.15 7.67 -2.42
CA ARG A 70 8.05 8.00 -3.52
C ARG A 70 7.23 8.66 -4.61
N TYR A 71 7.00 9.95 -4.43
CA TYR A 71 6.31 10.81 -5.37
C TYR A 71 7.36 11.42 -6.30
N GLY A 72 7.52 10.82 -7.47
CA GLY A 72 8.48 11.28 -8.47
C GLY A 72 7.86 12.23 -9.48
N LEU A 73 8.71 12.83 -10.30
CA LEU A 73 8.28 13.58 -11.49
C LEU A 73 7.29 12.80 -12.40
N PRO A 74 7.40 11.47 -12.58
CA PRO A 74 6.42 10.72 -13.36
C PRO A 74 5.01 10.70 -12.72
N ASP A 75 4.93 10.63 -11.39
CA ASP A 75 3.65 10.66 -10.67
C ASP A 75 2.99 12.05 -10.75
N LEU A 76 3.80 13.10 -10.66
CA LEU A 76 3.38 14.49 -10.90
C LEU A 76 2.80 14.65 -12.31
N GLU A 77 3.51 14.15 -13.31
CA GLU A 77 3.11 14.27 -14.71
C GLU A 77 1.82 13.47 -15.00
N HIS A 78 1.67 12.30 -14.40
CA HIS A 78 0.44 11.52 -14.51
C HIS A 78 -0.75 12.24 -13.88
N ASP A 79 -0.57 12.85 -12.71
CA ASP A 79 -1.64 13.62 -12.05
C ASP A 79 -1.99 14.88 -12.83
N ARG A 80 -1.00 15.54 -13.43
CA ARG A 80 -1.20 16.68 -14.34
C ARG A 80 -2.04 16.28 -15.55
N GLN A 81 -1.69 15.16 -16.20
CA GLN A 81 -2.45 14.63 -17.34
C GLN A 81 -3.87 14.22 -16.95
N ALA A 82 -4.05 13.60 -15.79
CA ALA A 82 -5.37 13.24 -15.28
C ALA A 82 -6.23 14.49 -14.98
N GLY A 83 -5.61 15.56 -14.48
CA GLY A 83 -6.25 16.86 -14.26
C GLY A 83 -6.66 17.54 -15.57
N ASP A 84 -5.79 17.58 -16.57
CA ASP A 84 -6.08 18.15 -17.89
C ASP A 84 -7.18 17.39 -18.64
N ALA A 85 -7.30 16.08 -18.40
CA ALA A 85 -8.32 15.23 -19.01
C ALA A 85 -9.70 15.37 -18.34
N MET A 86 -9.79 16.02 -17.17
CA MET A 86 -11.09 16.36 -16.60
C MET A 86 -11.69 17.56 -17.36
N PRO A 87 -12.93 17.46 -17.86
CA PRO A 87 -13.64 18.63 -18.36
C PRO A 87 -13.81 19.60 -17.19
N VAL A 88 -13.21 20.79 -17.29
CA VAL A 88 -13.51 21.88 -16.35
C VAL A 88 -14.98 22.26 -16.56
N PRO A 89 -15.84 22.12 -15.54
CA PRO A 89 -17.21 22.61 -15.66
C PRO A 89 -17.15 24.14 -15.87
N PRO A 90 -17.97 24.71 -16.77
CA PRO A 90 -17.97 26.14 -16.97
C PRO A 90 -18.28 26.83 -15.64
N VAL A 91 -17.39 27.73 -15.23
CA VAL A 91 -17.64 28.62 -14.09
C VAL A 91 -18.86 29.47 -14.43
N ALA A 92 -19.89 29.36 -13.61
CA ALA A 92 -21.14 30.12 -13.74
C ALA A 92 -20.95 31.59 -13.35
#